data_AF-A0A1B0EZU9-F1
#
_entry.id   AF-A0A1B0EZU9-F1
#
_cell.length_a   1.000
_cell.length_b   1.000
_cell.length_c   1.000
_cell.angle_alpha   90.00
_cell.angle_beta   90.00
_cell.angle_gamma   90.00
#
_symmetry.space_group_name_H-M   'P 1'
#
loop_
_entity.id
_entity.type
_entity.pdbx_description
1 polymer ?
#
loop_
_entity_poly.entity_id
_entity_poly.type
_entity_poly.pdbx_seq_one_letter_code
_entity_poly.pdbx_strand_id
1 'polypeptide(L)'
;MTLSNTVILEVDGHEYIPRDIHFHWGRNDTQGSEHSINSRKYSLEMHIVCYNSKYGSVAEAKFFKDGILVIESVEVGVKLFWKRKLCAFNLGEFLNVDALRKGSFVVYNGSFTTPPCYEDVTWVIPLKVNSIDKRKMNFFREIQGLDGRLVDNYRPIQPINTRKCLVG
;
A
#
# COMPACT_ATOMS: atom_id res chain seq x y z
N MET A 1 -8.29 -13.12 10.55
CA MET A 1 -7.60 -13.08 9.24
C MET A 1 -6.74 -14.33 9.06
N THR A 2 -7.26 -15.32 8.35
CA THR A 2 -6.53 -16.49 7.87
C THR A 2 -5.90 -16.15 6.52
N LEU A 3 -4.63 -16.53 6.32
CA LEU A 3 -3.97 -16.40 5.01
C LEU A 3 -3.87 -17.81 4.42
N SER A 4 -4.67 -18.10 3.40
CA SER A 4 -4.52 -19.32 2.60
C SER A 4 -3.41 -19.13 1.57
N ASN A 5 -2.92 -20.21 0.95
CA ASN A 5 -1.92 -20.18 -0.13
C ASN A 5 -2.38 -19.40 -1.38
N THR A 6 -3.66 -19.02 -1.43
CA THR A 6 -4.18 -17.90 -2.20
C THR A 6 -4.55 -16.83 -1.17
N VAL A 7 -3.91 -15.66 -1.16
CA VAL A 7 -4.21 -14.60 -0.19
C VAL A 7 -5.65 -14.12 -0.45
N ILE A 8 -6.64 -14.74 0.19
CA ILE A 8 -8.01 -14.26 0.24
C ILE A 8 -8.13 -13.56 1.58
N LEU A 9 -8.52 -12.29 1.54
CA LEU A 9 -8.70 -11.48 2.74
C LEU A 9 -10.17 -11.53 3.11
N GLU A 10 -10.48 -12.11 4.25
CA GLU A 10 -11.83 -12.09 4.79
C GLU A 10 -11.98 -10.86 5.70
N VAL A 11 -12.88 -9.95 5.34
CA VAL A 11 -13.22 -8.73 6.09
C VAL A 11 -14.73 -8.64 6.20
N ASP A 12 -15.25 -8.63 7.43
CA ASP A 12 -16.68 -8.58 7.75
C ASP A 12 -17.53 -9.63 7.00
N GLY A 13 -16.99 -10.83 6.81
CA GLY A 13 -17.66 -11.94 6.09
C GLY A 13 -17.63 -11.82 4.56
N HIS A 14 -16.89 -10.84 4.02
CA HIS A 14 -16.63 -10.71 2.59
C HIS A 14 -15.23 -11.20 2.24
N GLU A 15 -15.12 -11.93 1.14
CA GLU A 15 -13.84 -12.38 0.59
C GLU A 15 -13.32 -11.38 -0.45
N TYR A 16 -12.10 -10.86 -0.23
CA TYR A 16 -11.42 -9.97 -1.16
C TYR A 16 -10.26 -10.69 -1.84
N ILE A 17 -10.23 -10.61 -3.17
CA ILE A 17 -9.26 -11.26 -4.05
C ILE A 17 -8.22 -10.23 -4.52
N PRO A 18 -6.91 -10.45 -4.27
CA PRO A 18 -5.84 -9.59 -4.76
C PRO A 18 -5.76 -9.62 -6.28
N ARG A 19 -5.60 -8.45 -6.90
CA ARG A 19 -5.53 -8.31 -8.36
C ARG A 19 -4.26 -7.63 -8.84
N ASP A 20 -3.83 -6.59 -8.14
CA ASP A 20 -2.72 -5.73 -8.56
C ASP A 20 -1.84 -5.35 -7.37
N ILE A 21 -0.55 -5.17 -7.65
CA ILE A 21 0.41 -4.62 -6.70
C ILE A 21 1.19 -3.53 -7.40
N HIS A 22 1.20 -2.34 -6.81
CA HIS A 22 2.00 -1.23 -7.30
C HIS A 22 2.64 -0.45 -6.16
N PHE A 23 3.57 0.42 -6.52
CA PHE A 23 4.41 1.15 -5.58
C PHE A 23 4.42 2.63 -5.90
N HIS A 24 4.45 3.44 -4.85
CA HIS A 24 4.68 4.86 -4.89
C HIS A 24 6.00 5.15 -4.17
N TRP A 25 6.87 5.97 -4.75
CA TRP A 25 8.17 6.27 -4.17
C TRP A 25 8.64 7.69 -4.48
N GLY A 26 9.48 8.20 -3.59
CA GLY A 26 10.05 9.53 -3.72
C GLY A 26 11.50 9.50 -4.18
N ARG A 27 11.97 10.66 -4.65
CA ARG A 27 13.38 10.87 -5.03
C ARG A 27 14.37 10.70 -3.87
N ASN A 28 13.90 10.78 -2.62
CA ASN A 28 14.72 10.72 -1.41
C ASN A 28 13.97 9.99 -0.27
N ASP A 29 14.61 9.79 0.88
CA ASP A 29 14.03 8.98 1.97
C ASP A 29 13.01 9.73 2.84
N THR A 30 12.82 11.05 2.64
CA THR A 30 11.89 11.90 3.41
C THR A 30 10.53 12.09 2.74
N GLN A 31 10.35 11.56 1.53
CA GLN A 31 9.11 11.62 0.76
C GLN A 31 8.95 10.35 -0.06
N GLY A 32 7.73 10.05 -0.51
CA GLY A 32 7.46 8.89 -1.36
C GLY A 32 6.15 8.18 -1.06
N SER A 33 5.80 8.07 0.22
CA SER A 33 4.50 7.54 0.63
C SER A 33 3.37 8.51 0.26
N GLU A 34 2.20 7.99 -0.11
CA GLU A 34 0.96 8.74 -0.33
C GLU A 34 0.25 9.04 0.99
N HIS A 35 0.30 8.12 1.94
CA HIS A 35 -0.14 8.34 3.30
C HIS A 35 0.96 8.96 4.17
N SER A 36 0.55 9.55 5.29
CA SER A 36 1.45 9.97 6.35
C SER A 36 0.97 9.42 7.68
N ILE A 37 1.87 8.87 8.47
CA ILE A 37 1.58 8.38 9.82
C ILE A 37 2.19 9.38 10.79
N ASN A 38 1.37 9.93 11.70
CA ASN A 38 1.79 11.00 12.63
C ASN A 38 2.49 12.17 11.91
N SER A 39 1.90 12.63 10.81
CA SER A 39 2.41 13.71 9.95
C SER A 39 3.76 13.43 9.28
N ARG A 40 4.26 12.19 9.34
CA ARG A 40 5.52 11.78 8.70
C ARG A 40 5.26 11.05 7.39
N LYS A 41 5.98 11.45 6.34
CA LYS A 41 6.10 10.73 5.07
C LYS A 41 7.26 9.74 5.10
N TYR A 42 7.14 8.70 4.30
CA TYR A 42 8.10 7.60 4.19
C TYR A 42 8.62 7.48 2.76
N SER A 43 9.63 6.63 2.57
CA SER A 43 10.42 6.57 1.32
C SER A 43 9.66 5.91 0.17
N LEU A 44 8.79 4.95 0.51
CA LEU A 44 8.03 4.11 -0.41
C LEU A 44 6.71 3.71 0.27
N GLU A 45 5.71 3.46 -0.57
CA GLU A 45 4.44 2.87 -0.18
C GLU A 45 4.01 1.84 -1.23
N MET A 46 3.65 0.64 -0.78
CA MET A 46 3.11 -0.43 -1.61
C MET A 46 1.60 -0.50 -1.44
N HIS A 47 0.86 -0.68 -2.52
CA HIS A 47 -0.55 -1.00 -2.50
C HIS A 47 -0.80 -2.41 -3.01
N ILE A 48 -1.63 -3.16 -2.30
CA ILE A 48 -2.24 -4.41 -2.78
C ILE A 48 -3.71 -4.11 -3.03
N VAL A 49 -4.11 -4.05 -4.30
CA VAL A 49 -5.49 -3.79 -4.69
C VAL A 49 -6.25 -5.11 -4.75
N CYS A 50 -7.32 -5.19 -3.97
CA CYS A 50 -8.21 -6.34 -3.91
C CYS A 50 -9.63 -5.93 -4.33
N TYR A 51 -10.37 -6.86 -4.91
CA TYR A 51 -11.80 -6.70 -5.19
C TYR A 51 -12.61 -7.75 -4.43
N ASN A 52 -13.81 -7.38 -4.01
CA ASN A 52 -14.75 -8.30 -3.38
C ASN A 52 -15.21 -9.35 -4.39
N SER A 53 -15.09 -10.63 -4.02
CA SER A 53 -15.33 -11.79 -4.90
C SER A 53 -16.74 -11.81 -5.50
N LYS A 54 -17.70 -11.12 -4.85
CA LYS A 54 -19.08 -10.90 -5.35
C LYS A 54 -19.15 -10.24 -6.73
N TYR A 55 -18.18 -9.39 -7.09
CA TYR A 55 -18.25 -8.53 -8.28
C TYR A 55 -17.33 -8.97 -9.42
N GLY A 56 -16.67 -10.12 -9.33
CA GLY A 56 -15.88 -10.74 -10.41
C GLY A 56 -14.60 -10.02 -10.86
N SER A 57 -14.48 -8.70 -10.71
CA SER A 57 -13.30 -7.92 -11.09
C SER A 57 -13.24 -6.54 -10.42
N VAL A 58 -12.06 -5.93 -10.41
CA VAL A 58 -11.88 -4.51 -10.00
C VAL A 58 -12.71 -3.55 -10.88
N ALA A 59 -12.86 -3.85 -12.18
CA ALA A 59 -13.55 -2.98 -13.13
C ALA A 59 -15.06 -2.85 -12.83
N GLU A 60 -15.66 -3.89 -12.29
CA GLU A 60 -17.05 -3.91 -11.83
C GLU A 60 -17.15 -3.47 -10.36
N ALA A 61 -16.30 -4.02 -9.49
CA ALA A 61 -16.35 -3.78 -8.05
C ALA A 61 -16.19 -2.30 -7.65
N LYS A 62 -15.43 -1.51 -8.41
CA LYS A 62 -15.19 -0.08 -8.13
C LYS A 62 -16.45 0.80 -8.08
N PHE A 63 -17.60 0.29 -8.53
CA PHE A 63 -18.89 0.99 -8.47
C PHE A 63 -19.69 0.65 -7.21
N PHE A 64 -19.15 -0.17 -6.29
CA PHE A 64 -19.80 -0.62 -5.08
C PHE A 64 -18.99 -0.26 -3.84
N LYS A 65 -19.68 0.08 -2.75
CA LYS A 65 -19.06 0.55 -1.51
C LYS A 65 -18.18 -0.47 -0.80
N ASP A 66 -18.54 -1.74 -0.93
CA ASP A 66 -17.82 -2.91 -0.41
C ASP A 66 -16.98 -3.56 -1.51
N GLY A 67 -16.75 -2.86 -2.63
CA GLY A 67 -16.19 -3.47 -3.82
C GLY A 67 -14.67 -3.54 -3.83
N ILE A 68 -14.00 -2.50 -3.34
CA ILE A 68 -12.53 -2.39 -3.39
C ILE A 68 -11.96 -2.28 -1.98
N LEU A 69 -10.96 -3.12 -1.71
CA LEU A 69 -10.13 -3.04 -0.53
C LEU A 69 -8.68 -2.85 -0.97
N VAL A 70 -7.98 -1.90 -0.37
CA VAL A 70 -6.55 -1.69 -0.59
C VAL A 70 -5.82 -1.86 0.73
N ILE A 71 -4.85 -2.78 0.76
CA ILE A 71 -3.88 -2.85 1.86
C ILE A 71 -2.65 -2.06 1.44
N GLU A 72 -2.21 -1.14 2.29
CA GLU A 72 -0.93 -0.48 2.11
C GLU A 72 0.18 -1.05 3.01
N SER A 73 1.42 -0.71 2.65
CA SER A 73 2.56 -0.76 3.54
C SER A 73 3.45 0.44 3.25
N VAL A 74 4.00 1.06 4.29
CA VAL A 74 4.97 2.15 4.17
C VAL A 74 6.35 1.74 4.65
N GLU A 75 7.39 2.16 3.92
CA GLU A 75 8.76 1.74 4.15
C GLU A 75 9.73 2.90 4.34
N VAL A 76 10.65 2.74 5.29
CA VAL A 76 11.80 3.62 5.48
C VAL A 76 13.08 3.01 4.90
N GLY A 77 13.79 3.77 4.07
CA GLY A 77 15.09 3.39 3.51
C GLY A 77 16.18 3.33 4.57
N VAL A 78 16.72 2.14 4.85
CA VAL A 78 17.77 1.90 5.85
C VAL A 78 19.03 1.27 5.23
N LYS A 79 20.21 1.70 5.67
CA LYS A 79 21.47 1.04 5.27
C LYS A 79 21.66 -0.21 6.12
N LEU A 80 21.48 -1.39 5.51
CA LEU A 80 21.76 -2.67 6.18
C LEU A 80 23.22 -3.06 5.94
N PHE A 81 24.10 -2.71 6.88
CA PHE A 81 25.55 -2.93 6.78
C PHE A 81 25.96 -4.40 6.59
N TRP A 82 25.10 -5.33 7.02
CA TRP A 82 25.39 -6.78 7.04
C TRP A 82 25.13 -7.49 5.71
N LYS A 83 24.33 -6.90 4.82
CA LYS A 83 23.96 -7.54 3.56
C LYS A 83 24.98 -7.14 2.49
N ARG A 84 25.85 -8.07 2.05
CA ARG A 84 26.84 -7.81 0.98
C ARG A 84 26.27 -7.94 -0.44
N LYS A 85 25.19 -8.71 -0.62
CA LYS A 85 24.53 -8.93 -1.91
C LYS A 85 23.11 -8.39 -1.87
N LEU A 86 22.66 -7.77 -2.97
CA LEU A 86 21.25 -7.45 -3.16
C LEU A 86 20.49 -8.76 -3.35
N CYS A 87 19.63 -9.11 -2.39
CA CYS A 87 18.74 -10.26 -2.52
C CYS A 87 17.53 -9.89 -3.37
N ALA A 88 16.90 -10.90 -3.98
CA ALA A 88 15.65 -10.76 -4.72
C ALA A 88 14.57 -9.99 -3.92
N PHE A 89 13.64 -9.38 -4.65
CA PHE A 89 12.45 -8.79 -4.05
C PHE A 89 11.52 -9.91 -3.60
N ASN A 90 11.29 -10.00 -2.29
CA ASN A 90 10.24 -10.84 -1.72
C ASN A 90 9.12 -9.91 -1.27
N LEU A 91 7.97 -9.97 -1.94
CA LEU A 91 6.81 -9.13 -1.64
C LEU A 91 6.29 -9.32 -0.21
N GLY A 92 6.49 -10.52 0.37
CA GLY A 92 6.16 -10.80 1.76
C GLY A 92 7.00 -9.98 2.76
N GLU A 93 8.16 -9.44 2.37
CA GLU A 93 8.95 -8.53 3.21
C GLU A 93 8.28 -7.16 3.37
N PHE A 94 7.40 -6.77 2.44
CA PHE A 94 6.69 -5.50 2.47
C PHE A 94 5.39 -5.61 3.27
N LEU A 95 4.75 -6.77 3.39
CA LEU A 95 3.47 -6.86 4.08
C LEU A 95 3.64 -7.13 5.58
N ASN A 96 3.08 -6.25 6.42
CA ASN A 96 3.09 -6.45 7.86
C ASN A 96 1.92 -7.34 8.34
N VAL A 97 1.98 -8.62 7.97
CA VAL A 97 0.94 -9.60 8.30
C VAL A 97 0.67 -9.68 9.81
N ASP A 98 1.70 -9.55 10.63
CA ASP A 98 1.54 -9.59 12.09
C ASP A 98 0.77 -8.39 12.63
N ALA A 99 0.99 -7.19 12.09
CA ALA A 99 0.21 -6.01 12.46
C ALA A 99 -1.27 -6.20 12.10
N LEU A 100 -1.54 -6.70 10.89
CA LEU A 100 -2.90 -7.03 10.45
C LEU A 100 -3.57 -8.07 11.36
N ARG A 101 -2.86 -9.15 11.71
CA ARG A 101 -3.39 -10.20 12.60
C ARG A 101 -3.66 -9.73 14.03
N LYS A 102 -2.88 -8.76 14.51
CA LYS A 102 -2.98 -8.23 15.89
C LYS A 102 -3.96 -7.07 16.03
N GLY A 103 -4.68 -6.69 14.97
CA GLY A 103 -5.55 -5.49 14.99
C GLY A 103 -4.78 -4.17 14.89
N SER A 104 -3.46 -4.20 14.67
CA SER A 104 -2.65 -2.96 14.67
C SER A 104 -2.69 -2.27 13.31
N PHE A 105 -3.87 -1.78 12.93
CA PHE A 105 -4.12 -1.08 11.69
C PHE A 105 -5.25 -0.05 11.83
N VAL A 106 -5.34 0.84 10.85
CA VAL A 106 -6.41 1.81 10.68
C VAL A 106 -7.19 1.49 9.41
N VAL A 107 -8.50 1.67 9.46
CA VAL A 107 -9.38 1.52 8.29
C VAL A 107 -10.13 2.82 8.03
N TYR A 108 -10.22 3.23 6.77
CA TYR A 108 -11.06 4.35 6.37
C TYR A 108 -11.54 4.22 4.92
N ASN A 109 -12.63 4.90 4.58
CA ASN A 109 -13.13 4.98 3.21
C ASN A 109 -12.52 6.19 2.47
N GLY A 110 -11.98 5.94 1.29
CA GLY A 110 -11.30 6.93 0.47
C GLY A 110 -11.58 6.73 -1.01
N SER A 111 -10.59 7.04 -1.83
CA SER A 111 -10.62 6.86 -3.28
C SER A 111 -9.38 6.11 -3.75
N PHE A 112 -9.35 5.72 -5.02
CA PHE A 112 -8.06 5.51 -5.69
C PHE A 112 -7.24 6.80 -5.69
N THR A 113 -5.93 6.66 -5.68
CA THR A 113 -4.99 7.78 -5.68
C THR A 113 -4.54 8.20 -7.08
N THR A 114 -4.97 7.46 -8.10
CA THR A 114 -4.73 7.75 -9.51
C THR A 114 -6.05 8.00 -10.27
N PRO A 115 -6.05 8.84 -11.32
CA PRO A 115 -7.24 9.08 -12.13
C PRO A 115 -7.88 7.78 -12.66
N PRO A 116 -9.22 7.69 -12.69
CA PRO A 116 -10.19 8.77 -12.43
C PRO A 116 -10.57 8.93 -10.94
N CYS A 117 -9.80 8.38 -10.01
CA CYS A 117 -9.98 8.58 -8.56
C CYS A 117 -11.35 8.12 -8.04
N TYR A 118 -11.86 6.97 -8.49
CA TYR A 118 -13.15 6.43 -7.99
C TYR A 118 -13.13 6.34 -6.46
N GLU A 119 -14.21 6.80 -5.85
CA GLU A 119 -14.42 6.80 -4.40
C GLU A 119 -14.93 5.44 -3.89
N ASP A 120 -15.17 5.36 -2.59
CA ASP A 120 -15.59 4.17 -1.86
C ASP A 120 -14.57 3.01 -1.86
N VAL A 121 -13.28 3.36 -1.84
CA VAL A 121 -12.20 2.40 -1.59
C VAL A 121 -12.02 2.23 -0.08
N THR A 122 -12.11 1.00 0.43
CA THR A 122 -11.76 0.67 1.81
C THR A 122 -10.24 0.53 1.93
N TRP A 123 -9.61 1.47 2.63
CA TRP A 123 -8.16 1.45 2.90
C TRP A 123 -7.87 0.75 4.22
N VAL A 124 -6.88 -0.14 4.23
CA VAL A 124 -6.36 -0.83 5.42
C VAL A 124 -4.89 -0.46 5.59
N ILE A 125 -4.59 0.27 6.67
CA ILE A 125 -3.29 0.86 6.96
C ILE A 125 -2.66 0.21 8.20
N PRO A 126 -1.73 -0.74 8.06
CA PRO A 126 -0.93 -1.23 9.18
C PRO A 126 -0.19 -0.08 9.88
N LEU A 127 -0.26 -0.01 11.21
CA LEU A 127 0.40 1.06 11.97
C LEU A 127 1.91 0.87 12.13
N LYS A 128 2.45 -0.27 11.67
CA LYS A 128 3.88 -0.58 11.74
C LYS A 128 4.57 -0.25 10.43
N VAL A 129 5.50 0.69 10.50
CA VAL A 129 6.40 1.06 9.39
C VAL A 129 7.42 -0.04 9.15
N ASN A 130 7.57 -0.44 7.88
CA ASN A 130 8.54 -1.44 7.46
C ASN A 130 9.88 -0.80 7.08
N SER A 131 10.94 -1.62 7.05
CA SER A 131 12.28 -1.18 6.68
C SER A 131 12.69 -1.81 5.36
N ILE A 132 13.20 -1.00 4.44
CA ILE A 132 13.70 -1.44 3.14
C ILE A 132 15.18 -1.08 3.00
N ASP A 133 15.97 -2.01 2.45
CA ASP A 133 17.39 -1.76 2.17
C ASP A 133 17.54 -0.60 1.18
N LYS A 134 18.40 0.38 1.46
CA LYS A 134 18.64 1.52 0.55
C LYS A 134 19.02 1.11 -0.87
N ARG A 135 19.62 -0.07 -1.08
CA ARG A 135 19.89 -0.58 -2.44
C ARG A 135 18.61 -0.96 -3.17
N LYS A 136 17.63 -1.55 -2.48
CA LYS A 136 16.30 -1.82 -3.04
C LYS A 136 15.56 -0.50 -3.30
N MET A 137 15.70 0.50 -2.43
CA MET A 137 15.16 1.84 -2.71
C MET A 137 15.78 2.49 -3.94
N ASN A 138 17.10 2.38 -4.11
CA ASN A 138 17.77 2.94 -5.27
C ASN A 138 17.33 2.26 -6.58
N PHE A 139 17.02 0.96 -6.55
CA PHE A 139 16.40 0.28 -7.69
C PHE A 139 15.14 1.02 -8.17
N PHE A 140 14.20 1.36 -7.28
CA PHE A 140 13.00 2.14 -7.66
C PHE A 140 13.36 3.51 -8.24
N ARG A 141 14.31 4.21 -7.62
CA ARG A 141 14.72 5.57 -8.05
C ARG A 141 15.51 5.60 -9.36
N GLU A 142 16.00 4.46 -9.83
CA GLU A 142 16.73 4.31 -11.08
C GLU A 142 15.83 3.88 -12.25
N ILE A 143 14.58 3.46 -11.99
CA ILE A 143 13.59 3.12 -13.02
C ILE A 143 13.42 4.32 -13.97
N GLN A 144 13.55 4.07 -15.27
CA GLN A 144 13.34 5.06 -16.33
C GLN A 144 11.92 4.93 -16.88
N GLY A 145 11.21 6.05 -16.96
CA GLY A 145 10.04 6.24 -17.81
C GLY A 145 10.42 6.89 -19.14
N LEU A 146 9.41 7.34 -19.89
CA LEU A 146 9.61 7.99 -21.20
C LEU A 146 10.41 9.30 -21.09
N ASP A 147 10.20 10.06 -20.02
CA ASP A 147 10.77 11.41 -19.82
C ASP A 147 11.92 11.43 -18.78
N GLY A 148 12.56 10.29 -18.53
CA GLY A 148 13.67 10.14 -17.58
C GLY A 148 13.29 9.35 -16.33
N ARG A 149 13.96 9.62 -15.20
CA ARG A 149 13.74 8.85 -13.96
C ARG A 149 12.30 9.00 -13.48
N LEU A 150 11.64 7.85 -13.27
CA LEU A 150 10.33 7.79 -12.64
C LEU A 150 10.52 7.99 -11.14
N VAL A 151 10.29 9.20 -10.65
CA VAL A 151 10.36 9.56 -9.22
C VAL A 151 9.19 10.45 -8.86
N ASP A 152 8.82 10.43 -7.58
CA ASP A 152 7.73 11.21 -7.01
C ASP A 152 6.36 10.90 -7.64
N ASN A 153 6.12 9.61 -7.88
CA ASN A 153 4.86 9.11 -8.43
C ASN A 153 3.78 8.94 -7.35
N TYR A 154 3.67 9.88 -6.42
CA TYR A 154 2.75 9.83 -5.29
C TYR A 154 1.81 11.06 -5.28
N ARG A 155 0.55 10.85 -4.93
CA ARG A 155 -0.46 11.91 -4.76
C ARG A 155 -0.23 12.67 -3.46
N PRO A 156 -0.40 14.01 -3.44
CA PRO A 156 -0.44 14.78 -2.20
C PRO A 156 -1.59 14.36 -1.29
N ILE A 157 -1.41 14.53 0.03
CA ILE A 157 -2.46 14.29 1.04
C ILE A 157 -3.70 15.13 0.70
N GLN A 158 -4.87 14.49 0.76
CA GLN A 158 -6.16 15.15 0.55
C GLN A 158 -6.83 15.46 1.89
N PRO A 159 -7.72 16.47 1.97
CA PRO A 159 -8.42 16.82 3.21
C PRO A 159 -9.22 15.64 3.78
N ILE A 160 -9.14 15.41 5.09
CA ILE A 160 -9.90 14.32 5.76
C ILE A 160 -11.42 14.56 5.70
N ASN A 161 -11.84 15.82 5.61
CA ASN A 161 -13.25 16.24 5.65
C ASN A 161 -13.95 15.65 6.89
N THR A 162 -15.11 15.03 6.70
CA THR A 162 -15.92 14.42 7.77
C THR A 162 -15.62 12.94 8.01
N ARG A 163 -14.63 12.38 7.30
CA ARG A 163 -14.30 10.95 7.37
C ARG A 163 -13.70 10.61 8.73
N LYS A 164 -14.04 9.41 9.23
CA LYS A 164 -13.46 8.84 10.44
C LYS A 164 -12.48 7.73 10.05
N CYS A 165 -11.35 7.70 10.74
CA CYS A 165 -10.42 6.58 10.72
C CYS A 165 -10.77 5.66 11.89
N LEU A 166 -11.06 4.40 11.60
CA LEU A 166 -11.33 3.38 12.62
C LEU A 166 -10.02 2.66 12.96
N VAL A 167 -9.79 2.37 14.24
CA VAL A 167 -8.63 1.59 14.70
C VAL A 167 -9.10 0.17 14.96
N GLY A 168 -8.35 -0.82 14.44
CA GLY A 168 -8.60 -2.24 14.63
C GLY A 168 -8.05 -2.82 15.92
#